data_AF-A0A0L1JE15-F1
#
_entry.id   AF-A0A0L1JE15-F1
#
_cell.length_a   1.000
_cell.length_b   1.000
_cell.length_c   1.000
_cell.angle_alpha   90.00
_cell.angle_beta   90.00
_cell.angle_gamma   90.00
#
_symmetry.space_group_name_H-M   'P 1'
#
loop_
_entity.id
_entity.type
_entity.pdbx_description
1 polymer ?
#
loop_
_entity_poly.entity_id
_entity_poly.type
_entity_poly.pdbx_seq_one_letter_code
_entity_poly.pdbx_strand_id
1 'polypeptide(L)'
;MTKSINDSFKDRRTIYALTNESTISDDRLEELLTDVVRHTPSPFNSQTSRLVVLLKDEHQKLWDIAYEVANSTVSPEVFDKVYKPRIAMFRGAYGTVLFYEDHAPIRPLEEKWPMLKDKFPQWSEHASAMHQYALWTLLEAEGLGCSLQHYNPMFDARVAEQWTIPEDWSLKA
;
A
#
# COMPACT_ATOMS: atom_id res chain seq x y z
N MET A 1 -9.46 -9.36 -24.70
CA MET A 1 -9.80 -10.64 -24.04
C MET A 1 -9.46 -10.51 -22.58
N THR A 2 -10.37 -10.90 -21.69
CA THR A 2 -10.11 -10.90 -20.24
C THR A 2 -8.99 -11.89 -19.94
N LYS A 3 -7.95 -11.44 -19.23
CA LYS A 3 -6.82 -12.29 -18.84
C LYS A 3 -7.29 -13.38 -17.88
N SER A 4 -6.84 -14.62 -18.06
CA SER A 4 -7.17 -15.68 -17.11
C SER A 4 -6.44 -15.45 -15.79
N ILE A 5 -7.02 -15.91 -14.66
CA ILE A 5 -6.37 -15.77 -13.34
C ILE A 5 -4.96 -16.41 -13.31
N ASN A 6 -4.79 -17.53 -14.01
CA ASN A 6 -3.51 -18.23 -14.10
C ASN A 6 -2.46 -17.39 -14.84
N ASP A 7 -2.85 -16.66 -15.86
CA ASP A 7 -1.95 -15.79 -16.60
C ASP A 7 -1.64 -14.52 -15.79
N SER A 8 -2.62 -13.97 -15.07
CA SER A 8 -2.40 -12.83 -14.18
C SER A 8 -1.34 -13.11 -13.11
N PHE A 9 -1.33 -14.31 -12.52
CA PHE A 9 -0.31 -14.68 -11.54
C PHE A 9 1.10 -14.82 -12.12
N LYS A 10 1.22 -15.30 -13.36
CA LYS A 10 2.53 -15.50 -14.02
C LYS A 10 3.13 -14.19 -14.50
N ASP A 11 2.27 -13.33 -15.03
CA ASP A 11 2.69 -12.11 -15.69
C ASP A 11 2.96 -10.97 -14.71
N ARG A 12 2.40 -11.03 -13.49
CA ARG A 12 2.63 -10.04 -12.45
C ARG A 12 4.13 -9.94 -12.10
N ARG A 13 4.73 -8.76 -12.29
CA ARG A 13 6.15 -8.49 -12.04
C ARG A 13 6.37 -7.14 -11.37
N THR A 14 7.52 -7.01 -10.70
CA THR A 14 7.99 -5.70 -10.24
C THR A 14 8.41 -4.84 -11.42
N ILE A 15 7.69 -3.75 -11.63
CA ILE A 15 7.97 -2.73 -12.66
C ILE A 15 8.36 -1.43 -11.96
N TYR A 16 9.62 -1.02 -12.15
CA TYR A 16 10.16 0.23 -11.57
C TYR A 16 10.03 1.43 -12.52
N ALA A 17 10.16 1.20 -13.82
CA ALA A 17 10.05 2.24 -14.84
C ALA A 17 8.57 2.51 -15.13
N LEU A 18 7.95 3.31 -14.26
CA LEU A 18 6.56 3.75 -14.39
C LEU A 18 6.51 5.17 -14.95
N THR A 19 5.38 5.52 -15.54
CA THR A 19 5.09 6.88 -16.01
C THR A 19 3.96 7.47 -15.17
N ASN A 20 3.74 8.78 -15.31
CA ASN A 20 2.64 9.50 -14.67
C ASN A 20 1.34 9.45 -15.50
N GLU A 21 1.17 8.42 -16.31
CA GLU A 21 -0.02 8.15 -17.12
C GLU A 21 -0.64 6.81 -16.72
N SER A 22 -1.96 6.74 -16.80
CA SER A 22 -2.73 5.51 -16.55
C SER A 22 -3.43 5.07 -17.83
N THR A 23 -3.44 3.77 -18.10
CA THR A 23 -4.19 3.16 -19.21
C THR A 23 -5.68 2.96 -18.89
N ILE A 24 -6.09 3.18 -17.64
CA ILE A 24 -7.47 3.08 -17.16
C ILE A 24 -7.90 4.37 -16.46
N SER A 25 -9.21 4.61 -16.35
CA SER A 25 -9.74 5.77 -15.61
C SER A 25 -9.59 5.62 -14.10
N ASP A 26 -9.66 6.75 -13.39
CA ASP A 26 -9.68 6.76 -11.92
C ASP A 26 -10.90 5.99 -11.38
N ASP A 27 -12.07 6.09 -12.02
CA ASP A 27 -13.27 5.33 -11.65
C ASP A 27 -13.04 3.81 -11.74
N ARG A 28 -12.34 3.35 -12.79
CA ARG A 28 -12.00 1.92 -12.93
C ARG A 28 -11.00 1.50 -11.86
N LEU A 29 -10.04 2.36 -11.52
CA LEU A 29 -9.11 2.10 -10.45
C LEU A 29 -9.83 1.96 -9.09
N GLU A 30 -10.75 2.87 -8.79
CA GLU A 30 -11.57 2.84 -7.58
C GLU A 30 -12.43 1.57 -7.48
N GLU A 31 -13.01 1.12 -8.59
CA GLU A 31 -13.74 -0.14 -8.66
C GLU A 31 -12.86 -1.34 -8.28
N LEU A 32 -11.67 -1.45 -8.88
CA LEU A 32 -10.71 -2.52 -8.59
C LEU A 32 -10.26 -2.51 -7.12
N LEU A 33 -9.95 -1.33 -6.59
CA LEU A 33 -9.59 -1.14 -5.19
C LEU A 33 -10.71 -1.59 -4.25
N THR A 34 -11.93 -1.19 -4.58
CA THR A 34 -13.13 -1.55 -3.82
C THR A 34 -13.37 -3.06 -3.83
N ASP A 35 -13.22 -3.71 -4.98
CA ASP A 35 -13.35 -5.15 -5.11
C ASP A 35 -12.31 -5.90 -4.26
N VAL A 36 -11.04 -5.45 -4.27
CA VAL A 36 -9.99 -6.05 -3.45
C VAL A 36 -10.33 -5.95 -1.97
N VAL A 37 -10.72 -4.76 -1.50
CA VAL A 37 -11.03 -4.54 -0.08
C VAL A 37 -12.25 -5.35 0.36
N ARG A 38 -13.25 -5.52 -0.52
CA ARG A 38 -14.48 -6.27 -0.19
C ARG A 38 -14.33 -7.78 -0.27
N HIS A 39 -13.49 -8.27 -1.19
CA HIS A 39 -13.48 -9.69 -1.56
C HIS A 39 -12.21 -10.43 -1.15
N THR A 40 -11.20 -9.75 -0.63
CA THR A 40 -10.05 -10.41 0.00
C THR A 40 -10.43 -10.86 1.41
N PRO A 41 -10.24 -12.15 1.76
CA PRO A 41 -10.61 -12.65 3.08
C PRO A 41 -9.69 -12.08 4.16
N SER A 42 -10.20 -11.99 5.38
CA SER A 42 -9.38 -11.77 6.57
C SER A 42 -9.73 -12.79 7.67
N PRO A 43 -8.79 -13.08 8.59
CA PRO A 43 -9.06 -13.96 9.72
C PRO A 43 -10.27 -13.48 10.53
N PHE A 44 -11.20 -14.41 10.82
CA PHE A 44 -12.47 -14.11 11.50
C PHE A 44 -13.37 -13.07 10.78
N ASN A 45 -13.11 -12.78 9.50
CA ASN A 45 -13.75 -11.69 8.77
C ASN A 45 -13.61 -10.32 9.49
N SER A 46 -12.47 -10.14 10.18
CA SER A 46 -12.14 -8.92 10.93
C SER A 46 -12.11 -7.65 10.07
N GLN A 47 -11.84 -7.77 8.77
CA GLN A 47 -11.75 -6.66 7.80
C GLN A 47 -10.90 -5.51 8.35
N THR A 48 -9.67 -5.82 8.74
CA THR A 48 -8.71 -4.87 9.36
C THR A 48 -7.98 -4.02 8.34
N SER A 49 -7.87 -4.48 7.09
CA SER A 49 -7.18 -3.77 6.03
C SER A 49 -7.87 -2.45 5.67
N ARG A 50 -7.07 -1.42 5.44
CA ARG A 50 -7.48 -0.08 5.02
C ARG A 50 -6.54 0.40 3.94
N LEU A 51 -7.08 1.03 2.90
CA LEU A 51 -6.29 1.54 1.78
C LEU A 51 -6.46 3.05 1.71
N VAL A 52 -5.35 3.78 1.55
CA VAL A 52 -5.35 5.20 1.20
C VAL A 52 -4.76 5.33 -0.19
N VAL A 53 -5.54 5.94 -1.10
CA VAL A 53 -5.23 5.98 -2.53
C VAL A 53 -4.88 7.42 -2.90
N LEU A 54 -3.64 7.62 -3.32
CA LEU A 54 -3.10 8.93 -3.67
C LEU A 54 -2.76 8.92 -5.16
N LEU A 55 -3.40 9.78 -5.94
CA LEU A 55 -3.20 9.87 -7.40
C LEU A 55 -2.68 11.25 -7.76
N LYS A 56 -1.94 11.35 -8.87
CA LYS A 56 -1.52 12.62 -9.48
C LYS A 56 -0.80 13.52 -8.46
N ASP A 57 -1.36 14.67 -8.12
CA ASP A 57 -0.72 15.64 -7.21
C ASP A 57 -0.59 15.10 -5.78
N GLU A 58 -1.55 14.30 -5.30
CA GLU A 58 -1.46 13.69 -3.97
C GLU A 58 -0.37 12.60 -3.92
N HIS A 59 -0.18 11.87 -5.02
CA HIS A 59 0.94 10.94 -5.17
C HIS A 59 2.28 11.67 -5.14
N GLN A 60 2.41 12.77 -5.88
CA GLN A 60 3.63 13.57 -5.87
C GLN A 60 3.93 14.12 -4.47
N LYS A 61 2.91 14.60 -3.76
CA LYS A 61 3.03 15.10 -2.38
C LYS A 61 3.55 14.04 -1.41
N LEU A 62 3.11 12.78 -1.53
CA LEU A 62 3.67 11.67 -0.74
C LEU A 62 5.18 11.52 -0.93
N TRP A 63 5.64 11.54 -2.18
CA TRP A 63 7.06 11.36 -2.46
C TRP A 63 7.89 12.60 -2.14
N ASP A 64 7.29 13.80 -2.17
CA ASP A 64 7.90 15.02 -1.64
C ASP A 64 8.09 14.94 -0.12
N ILE A 65 7.11 14.43 0.62
CA ILE A 65 7.25 14.13 2.07
C ILE A 65 8.36 13.10 2.30
N ALA A 66 8.38 12.01 1.52
CA ALA A 66 9.43 10.99 1.62
C ALA A 66 10.82 11.59 1.39
N TYR A 67 10.96 12.51 0.44
CA TYR A 67 12.20 13.22 0.15
C TYR A 67 12.66 14.06 1.34
N GLU A 68 11.78 14.91 1.88
CA GLU A 68 12.07 15.78 3.01
C GLU A 68 12.50 14.98 4.25
N VAL A 69 11.74 13.92 4.56
CA VAL A 69 12.01 13.06 5.71
C VAL A 69 13.34 12.33 5.52
N ALA A 70 13.58 11.72 4.37
CA ALA A 70 14.85 11.03 4.12
C ALA A 70 16.04 12.01 4.21
N ASN A 71 15.96 13.19 3.60
CA ASN A 71 17.03 14.20 3.61
C ASN A 71 17.40 14.68 5.02
N SER A 72 16.42 14.74 5.92
CA SER A 72 16.60 15.21 7.29
C SER A 72 16.99 14.11 8.29
N THR A 73 16.80 12.84 7.94
CA THR A 73 16.98 11.71 8.87
C THR A 73 18.20 10.85 8.59
N VAL A 74 18.58 10.67 7.31
CA VAL A 74 19.73 9.85 6.93
C VAL A 74 20.96 10.69 6.64
N SER A 75 22.15 10.08 6.58
CA SER A 75 23.36 10.83 6.25
C SER A 75 23.30 11.39 4.81
N PRO A 76 23.94 12.54 4.53
CA PRO A 76 23.92 13.13 3.18
C PRO A 76 24.38 12.16 2.08
N GLU A 77 25.38 11.32 2.36
CA GLU A 77 25.87 10.32 1.42
C GLU A 77 24.81 9.24 1.11
N VAL A 78 24.12 8.73 2.14
CA VAL A 78 23.07 7.72 1.97
C VAL A 78 21.86 8.34 1.25
N PHE A 79 21.53 9.59 1.59
CA PHE A 79 20.45 10.30 0.95
C PHE A 79 20.69 10.45 -0.56
N ASP A 80 21.84 11.03 -0.95
CA ASP A 80 22.15 11.32 -2.34
C ASP A 80 22.34 10.05 -3.18
N LYS A 81 22.96 8.99 -2.62
CA LYS A 81 23.24 7.76 -3.37
C LYS A 81 22.05 6.81 -3.46
N VAL A 82 21.19 6.76 -2.44
CA VAL A 82 20.16 5.71 -2.32
C VAL A 82 18.75 6.30 -2.40
N TYR A 83 18.41 7.21 -1.50
CA TYR A 83 17.03 7.68 -1.32
C TYR A 83 16.59 8.61 -2.45
N LYS A 84 17.39 9.64 -2.73
CA LYS A 84 17.10 10.66 -3.72
C LYS A 84 16.75 10.09 -5.11
N PRO A 85 17.57 9.22 -5.74
CA PRO A 85 17.24 8.67 -7.05
C PRO A 85 16.02 7.72 -7.02
N ARG A 86 15.84 6.95 -5.95
CA ARG A 86 14.69 6.04 -5.82
C ARG A 86 13.37 6.80 -5.63
N ILE A 87 13.37 7.79 -4.75
CA ILE A 87 12.20 8.66 -4.51
C ILE A 87 11.83 9.39 -5.80
N ALA A 88 12.81 9.94 -6.54
CA ALA A 88 12.55 10.58 -7.82
C ALA A 88 11.91 9.62 -8.84
N MET A 89 12.35 8.37 -8.88
CA MET A 89 11.77 7.33 -9.74
C MET A 89 10.32 7.01 -9.34
N PHE A 90 10.04 6.82 -8.05
CA PHE A 90 8.68 6.52 -7.58
C PHE A 90 7.71 7.69 -7.74
N ARG A 91 8.19 8.92 -7.49
CA ARG A 91 7.46 10.17 -7.72
C ARG A 91 7.02 10.36 -9.18
N GLY A 92 7.74 9.72 -10.11
CA GLY A 92 7.42 9.77 -11.55
C GLY A 92 6.25 8.87 -11.96
N ALA A 93 5.65 8.10 -11.04
CA ALA A 93 4.52 7.24 -11.33
C ALA A 93 3.17 7.99 -11.29
N TYR A 94 2.08 7.28 -11.61
CA TYR A 94 0.72 7.85 -11.62
C TYR A 94 0.11 8.00 -10.21
N GLY A 95 0.39 7.04 -9.33
CA GLY A 95 -0.31 6.89 -8.07
C GLY A 95 0.41 5.99 -7.07
N THR A 96 -0.01 6.06 -5.81
CA THR A 96 0.40 5.16 -4.73
C THR A 96 -0.82 4.72 -3.93
N VAL A 97 -0.84 3.44 -3.57
CA VAL A 97 -1.82 2.87 -2.65
C VAL A 97 -1.07 2.50 -1.39
N LEU A 98 -1.40 3.16 -0.29
CA LEU A 98 -0.84 2.89 1.03
C LEU A 98 -1.72 1.85 1.72
N PHE A 99 -1.09 0.78 2.22
CA PHE A 99 -1.78 -0.30 2.91
C PHE A 99 -1.63 -0.17 4.41
N TYR A 100 -2.76 -0.08 5.11
CA TYR A 100 -2.82 0.01 6.56
C TYR A 100 -3.56 -1.18 7.15
N GLU A 101 -3.27 -1.50 8.40
CA GLU A 101 -4.08 -2.37 9.23
C GLU A 101 -4.62 -1.59 10.43
N ASP A 102 -5.95 -1.59 10.57
CA ASP A 102 -6.69 -1.02 11.69
C ASP A 102 -6.85 -2.09 12.78
N HIS A 103 -6.35 -1.82 13.98
CA HIS A 103 -6.47 -2.75 15.11
C HIS A 103 -7.87 -2.74 15.75
N ALA A 104 -8.71 -1.74 15.45
CA ALA A 104 -10.03 -1.59 16.07
C ALA A 104 -10.94 -2.83 15.94
N PRO A 105 -11.06 -3.49 14.78
CA PRO A 105 -11.90 -4.69 14.65
C PRO A 105 -11.34 -5.92 15.39
N ILE A 106 -10.05 -5.93 15.70
CA ILE A 106 -9.40 -7.03 16.42
C ILE A 106 -9.62 -6.91 17.93
N ARG A 107 -9.71 -5.70 18.50
CA ARG A 107 -9.86 -5.50 19.96
C ARG A 107 -11.00 -6.33 20.58
N PRO A 108 -12.23 -6.36 20.03
CA PRO A 108 -13.30 -7.21 20.56
C PRO A 108 -13.02 -8.72 20.41
N LEU A 109 -12.23 -9.12 19.41
CA LEU A 109 -11.83 -10.51 19.22
C LEU A 109 -10.79 -10.95 20.25
N GLU A 110 -9.87 -10.06 20.63
CA GLU A 110 -8.89 -10.30 21.70
C GLU A 110 -9.57 -10.45 23.07
N GLU A 111 -10.58 -9.63 23.35
CA GLU A 111 -11.40 -9.74 24.57
C GLU A 111 -12.21 -11.04 24.60
N LYS A 112 -12.81 -11.41 23.46
CA LYS A 112 -13.61 -12.62 23.32
C LYS A 112 -12.77 -13.89 23.36
N TRP A 113 -11.56 -13.85 22.82
CA TRP A 113 -10.66 -15.00 22.67
C TRP A 113 -9.26 -14.71 23.23
N PRO A 114 -9.10 -14.56 24.56
CA PRO A 114 -7.81 -14.18 25.16
C PRO A 114 -6.66 -15.16 24.84
N MET A 115 -6.98 -16.45 24.64
CA MET A 115 -6.00 -17.48 24.28
C MET A 115 -5.39 -17.29 22.87
N LEU A 116 -6.04 -16.49 22.02
CA LEU A 116 -5.59 -16.18 20.66
C LEU A 116 -4.99 -14.78 20.53
N LYS A 117 -4.92 -14.00 21.63
CA LYS A 117 -4.52 -12.59 21.61
C LYS A 117 -3.21 -12.36 20.85
N ASP A 118 -2.20 -13.17 21.12
CA ASP A 118 -0.87 -13.06 20.50
C ASP A 118 -0.85 -13.48 19.02
N LYS A 119 -1.93 -14.07 18.50
CA LYS A 119 -2.05 -14.49 17.10
C LYS A 119 -2.68 -13.45 16.21
N PHE A 120 -3.57 -12.59 16.73
CA PHE A 120 -4.25 -11.60 15.92
C PHE A 120 -3.32 -10.62 15.19
N PRO A 121 -2.20 -10.14 15.79
CA PRO A 121 -1.24 -9.30 15.05
C PRO A 121 -0.65 -10.03 13.83
N GLN A 122 -0.21 -11.28 13.98
CA GLN A 122 0.31 -12.07 12.86
C GLN A 122 -0.74 -12.29 11.76
N TRP A 123 -1.98 -12.55 12.16
CA TRP A 123 -3.10 -12.76 11.26
C TRP A 123 -3.53 -11.49 10.51
N SER A 124 -3.37 -10.32 11.13
CA SER A 124 -3.51 -9.01 10.49
C SER A 124 -2.45 -8.82 9.41
N GLU A 125 -1.18 -9.19 9.66
CA GLU A 125 -0.14 -9.15 8.61
C GLU A 125 -0.45 -10.08 7.43
N HIS A 126 -1.01 -11.27 7.69
CA HIS A 126 -1.46 -12.15 6.61
C HIS A 126 -2.58 -11.51 5.77
N ALA A 127 -3.53 -10.82 6.41
CA ALA A 127 -4.59 -10.10 5.72
C ALA A 127 -4.00 -8.98 4.83
N SER A 128 -3.10 -8.17 5.38
CA SER A 128 -2.40 -7.11 4.63
C SER A 128 -1.68 -7.66 3.40
N ALA A 129 -0.90 -8.74 3.56
CA ALA A 129 -0.19 -9.36 2.45
C ALA A 129 -1.13 -9.91 1.36
N MET A 130 -2.27 -10.49 1.73
CA MET A 130 -3.28 -10.94 0.77
C MET A 130 -3.86 -9.77 -0.04
N HIS A 131 -4.18 -8.64 0.62
CA HIS A 131 -4.71 -7.46 -0.08
C HIS A 131 -3.69 -6.83 -1.02
N GLN A 132 -2.43 -6.72 -0.58
CA GLN A 132 -1.33 -6.24 -1.44
C GLN A 132 -1.16 -7.13 -2.67
N TYR A 133 -1.16 -8.45 -2.48
CA TYR A 133 -1.03 -9.40 -3.58
C TYR A 133 -2.21 -9.38 -4.55
N ALA A 134 -3.44 -9.33 -4.02
CA ALA A 134 -4.67 -9.30 -4.81
C ALA A 134 -4.74 -8.02 -5.66
N LEU A 135 -4.50 -6.85 -5.06
CA LEU A 135 -4.51 -5.59 -5.79
C LEU A 135 -3.44 -5.56 -6.87
N TRP A 136 -2.20 -5.91 -6.52
CA TRP A 136 -1.10 -5.93 -7.49
C TRP A 136 -1.43 -6.83 -8.68
N THR A 137 -1.97 -8.02 -8.43
CA THR A 137 -2.38 -8.95 -9.50
C THR A 137 -3.46 -8.35 -10.40
N LEU A 138 -4.46 -7.67 -9.83
CA LEU A 138 -5.54 -7.06 -10.61
C LEU A 138 -5.09 -5.85 -11.42
N LEU A 139 -4.27 -4.96 -10.84
CA LEU A 139 -3.74 -3.80 -11.54
C LEU A 139 -2.89 -4.23 -12.76
N GLU A 140 -2.03 -5.25 -12.61
CA GLU A 140 -1.26 -5.77 -13.74
C GLU A 140 -2.11 -6.54 -14.76
N ALA A 141 -3.20 -7.16 -14.33
CA ALA A 141 -4.16 -7.78 -15.26
C ALA A 141 -4.87 -6.74 -16.15
N GLU A 142 -5.02 -5.50 -15.65
CA GLU A 142 -5.53 -4.33 -16.36
C GLU A 142 -4.44 -3.58 -17.16
N GLY A 143 -3.21 -4.08 -17.14
CA GLY A 143 -2.09 -3.55 -17.91
C GLY A 143 -1.32 -2.41 -17.22
N LEU A 144 -1.61 -2.10 -15.96
CA LEU A 144 -0.81 -1.15 -15.18
C LEU A 144 0.46 -1.80 -14.66
N GLY A 145 1.57 -1.06 -14.56
CA GLY A 145 2.79 -1.51 -13.89
C GLY A 145 2.77 -1.17 -12.41
N CYS A 146 3.32 -2.04 -11.55
CA CYS A 146 3.37 -1.81 -10.11
C CYS A 146 4.71 -2.24 -9.49
N SER A 147 5.05 -1.64 -8.36
CA SER A 147 6.12 -2.10 -7.46
C SER A 147 5.70 -1.89 -6.01
N LEU A 148 6.21 -2.71 -5.09
CA LEU A 148 5.89 -2.64 -3.67
C LEU A 148 7.07 -2.06 -2.89
N GLN A 149 6.81 -1.04 -2.07
CA GLN A 149 7.83 -0.31 -1.31
C GLN A 149 7.54 -0.42 0.19
N HIS A 150 8.57 -0.21 1.01
CA HIS A 150 8.47 -0.18 2.47
C HIS A 150 9.36 0.97 2.99
N TYR A 151 8.80 2.17 2.99
CA TYR A 151 9.46 3.36 3.59
C TYR A 151 9.02 3.57 5.04
N ASN A 152 8.03 2.81 5.51
CA ASN A 152 7.66 2.73 6.91
C ASN A 152 8.80 2.14 7.77
N PRO A 153 8.96 2.59 9.03
CA PRO A 153 8.16 3.62 9.70
C PRO A 153 8.67 5.06 9.46
N MET A 154 9.60 5.28 8.53
CA MET A 154 10.40 6.50 8.43
C MET A 154 9.53 7.76 8.30
N PHE A 155 8.49 7.70 7.46
CA PHE A 155 7.62 8.83 7.13
C PHE A 155 6.20 8.71 7.70
N ASP A 156 5.89 7.66 8.47
CA ASP A 156 4.52 7.31 8.87
C ASP A 156 3.79 8.46 9.56
N ALA A 157 4.45 9.13 10.50
CA ALA A 157 3.86 10.24 11.24
C ALA A 157 3.51 11.44 10.32
N ARG A 158 4.41 11.79 9.39
CA ARG A 158 4.19 12.89 8.43
C ARG A 158 3.07 12.56 7.44
N VAL A 159 3.01 11.30 7.00
CA VAL A 159 1.93 10.80 6.14
C VAL A 159 0.59 10.82 6.88
N ALA A 160 0.55 10.31 8.11
CA ALA A 160 -0.67 10.28 8.91
C ALA A 160 -1.21 11.69 9.18
N GLU A 161 -0.34 12.64 9.52
CA GLU A 161 -0.70 14.05 9.71
C GLU A 161 -1.26 14.66 8.41
N GLN A 162 -0.56 14.48 7.28
CA GLN A 162 -0.92 15.09 6.00
C GLN A 162 -2.31 14.71 5.50
N TRP A 163 -2.73 13.46 5.71
CA TRP A 163 -4.04 12.95 5.26
C TRP A 163 -5.00 12.63 6.40
N THR A 164 -4.70 13.08 7.64
CA THR A 164 -5.55 12.88 8.83
C THR A 164 -5.91 11.40 9.04
N ILE A 165 -4.93 10.52 8.88
CA ILE A 165 -5.10 9.08 9.03
C ILE A 165 -5.20 8.75 10.53
N PRO A 166 -6.15 7.90 10.96
CA PRO A 166 -6.28 7.54 12.37
C PRO A 166 -4.98 6.97 12.95
N GLU A 167 -4.61 7.38 14.15
CA GLU A 167 -3.37 6.94 14.82
C GLU A 167 -3.30 5.43 15.04
N ASP A 168 -4.45 4.78 15.19
CA ASP A 168 -4.58 3.32 15.36
C ASP A 168 -4.34 2.53 14.07
N TRP A 169 -4.19 3.19 12.92
CA TRP A 169 -3.88 2.53 11.66
C TRP A 169 -2.37 2.37 11.48
N SER A 170 -1.92 1.13 11.39
CA SER A 170 -0.51 0.81 11.18
C SER A 170 -0.19 0.70 9.68
N LEU A 171 0.67 1.59 9.16
CA LEU A 171 1.15 1.53 7.77
C LEU A 171 2.02 0.29 7.56
N LYS A 172 1.68 -0.51 6.55
CA LYS A 172 2.35 -1.78 6.21
C LYS A 172 3.23 -1.66 4.98
N ALA A 173 2.76 -0.96 3.94
CA ALA A 173 3.46 -0.76 2.67
C ALA A 173 2.95 0.48 1.92
#